data_AF-A0A937BI21-F1
#
_entry.id   AF-A0A937BI21-F1
#
_cell.length_a   1.000
_cell.length_b   1.000
_cell.length_c   1.000
_cell.angle_alpha   90.00
_cell.angle_beta   90.00
_cell.angle_gamma   90.00
#
_symmetry.space_group_name_H-M   'P 1'
#
loop_
_entity.id
_entity.type
_entity.pdbx_description
1 polymer ?
#
loop_
_entity_poly.entity_id
_entity_poly.type
_entity_poly.pdbx_seq_one_letter_code
_entity_poly.pdbx_strand_id
1 'polypeptide(L)'
;MSNPTATQPSIVRTEVIVSTYNNPMALNYVLLALAGQRNADFSVCVADDGSGEPTHALLESWSRRLSPIPLRHIWQPDDGFRKTLS
;
A
#
# COMPACT_ATOMS: atom_id res chain seq x y z
N MET A 1 -29.44 -14.68 38.01
CA MET A 1 -28.15 -15.06 37.42
C MET A 1 -28.32 -15.01 35.91
N SER A 2 -27.92 -13.91 35.28
CA SER A 2 -28.02 -13.72 33.83
C SER A 2 -26.76 -13.00 33.38
N ASN A 3 -25.96 -13.67 32.55
CA ASN A 3 -24.69 -13.16 32.06
C ASN A 3 -24.96 -12.20 30.88
N PRO A 4 -24.59 -10.91 30.94
CA PRO A 4 -24.72 -10.04 29.78
C PRO A 4 -23.70 -10.45 28.73
N THR A 5 -24.18 -10.85 27.56
CA THR A 5 -23.38 -11.14 26.37
C THR A 5 -22.61 -9.88 25.98
N ALA A 6 -21.34 -9.78 26.41
CA ALA A 6 -20.45 -8.73 25.95
C ALA A 6 -20.17 -8.95 24.46
N THR A 7 -20.68 -8.05 23.61
CA THR A 7 -20.30 -7.98 22.20
C THR A 7 -18.81 -7.69 22.13
N GLN A 8 -17.99 -8.70 21.85
CA GLN A 8 -16.57 -8.48 21.59
C GLN A 8 -16.45 -7.57 20.35
N PRO A 9 -15.64 -6.50 20.40
CA PRO A 9 -15.44 -5.65 19.24
C PRO A 9 -14.79 -6.48 18.13
N SER A 10 -15.39 -6.47 16.94
CA SER A 10 -14.77 -7.03 15.75
C SER A 10 -13.47 -6.27 15.45
N ILE A 11 -12.35 -6.98 15.35
CA ILE A 11 -11.08 -6.39 14.94
C ILE A 11 -11.23 -5.93 13.48
N VAL A 12 -11.29 -4.61 13.27
CA VAL A 12 -11.25 -4.02 11.92
C VAL A 12 -9.79 -3.87 11.53
N ARG A 13 -9.41 -4.46 10.39
CA ARG A 13 -8.06 -4.35 9.84
C ARG A 13 -8.07 -3.36 8.68
N THR A 14 -7.25 -2.32 8.77
CA THR A 14 -7.14 -1.28 7.74
C THR A 14 -6.00 -1.58 6.77
N GLU A 15 -6.21 -1.40 5.47
CA GLU A 15 -5.16 -1.42 4.45
C GLU A 15 -5.19 -0.12 3.64
N VAL A 16 -4.04 0.52 3.48
CA VAL A 16 -3.84 1.69 2.62
C VAL A 16 -3.40 1.20 1.24
N ILE A 17 -4.19 1.53 0.22
CA ILE A 17 -3.84 1.22 -1.18
C ILE A 17 -3.23 2.46 -1.83
N VAL A 18 -2.03 2.31 -2.39
CA VAL A 18 -1.30 3.36 -3.11
C VAL A 18 -1.17 2.93 -4.57
N SER A 19 -1.88 3.59 -5.48
CA SER A 19 -1.70 3.41 -6.92
C SER A 19 -0.49 4.21 -7.42
N THR A 20 0.35 3.61 -8.26
CA THR A 20 1.54 4.27 -8.82
C THR A 20 1.78 3.90 -10.28
N TYR A 21 2.40 4.81 -11.03
CA TYR A 21 2.92 4.58 -12.38
C TYR A 21 4.12 5.47 -12.64
N ASN A 22 5.29 4.87 -12.89
CA ASN A 22 6.55 5.53 -13.28
C ASN A 22 6.90 6.81 -12.50
N ASN A 23 6.53 6.88 -11.22
CA ASN A 23 6.79 8.03 -10.34
C ASN A 23 7.36 7.60 -8.98
N PRO A 24 8.62 7.11 -8.94
CA PRO A 24 9.25 6.66 -7.71
C PRO A 24 9.38 7.79 -6.67
N MET A 25 9.56 9.05 -7.09
CA MET A 25 9.68 10.16 -6.16
C MET A 25 8.40 10.41 -5.37
N ALA A 26 7.24 10.43 -6.04
CA ALA A 26 5.96 10.57 -5.35
C ALA A 26 5.69 9.39 -4.42
N LEU A 27 5.95 8.16 -4.90
CA LEU A 27 5.80 6.95 -4.09
C LEU A 27 6.66 7.00 -2.83
N ASN A 28 7.91 7.47 -2.94
CA ASN A 28 8.80 7.64 -1.80
C ASN A 28 8.24 8.61 -0.76
N TYR A 29 7.65 9.73 -1.17
CA TYR A 29 7.02 10.67 -0.23
C TYR A 29 5.78 10.09 0.44
N VAL A 30 4.98 9.32 -0.29
CA VAL A 30 3.83 8.60 0.29
C VAL A 30 4.31 7.60 1.35
N LEU A 31 5.33 6.79 1.04
CA LEU A 31 5.88 5.82 1.98
C LEU A 31 6.54 6.49 3.19
N LEU A 32 7.20 7.63 3.02
CA LEU A 32 7.69 8.46 4.13
C LEU A 32 6.55 8.94 5.03
N ALA A 33 5.46 9.45 4.45
CA ALA A 33 4.31 9.92 5.20
C ALA A 33 3.61 8.80 5.97
N LEU A 34 3.52 7.60 5.38
CA LEU A 34 2.97 6.40 6.02
C LEU A 34 3.87 5.89 7.14
N ALA A 35 5.19 5.86 6.94
CA ALA A 35 6.17 5.51 7.98
C ALA A 35 6.14 6.49 9.18
N GLY A 36 5.77 7.74 8.94
CA GLY A 36 5.64 8.77 9.98
C GLY A 36 4.30 8.76 10.74
N GLN A 37 3.38 7.84 10.45
CA GLN A 37 2.10 7.77 11.16
C GLN A 37 2.30 7.36 12.63
N ARG A 38 1.54 7.99 13.53
CA ARG A 38 1.57 7.66 14.96
C ARG A 38 1.01 6.27 15.27
N ASN A 39 0.03 5.82 14.48
CA ASN A 39 -0.55 4.49 14.59
C ASN A 39 0.00 3.63 13.43
N ALA A 40 0.45 2.39 13.71
CA ALA A 40 0.97 1.45 12.73
C ALA A 40 0.05 0.23 12.50
N ASP A 41 -1.19 0.27 13.01
CA ASP A 41 -2.20 -0.79 12.90
C ASP A 41 -2.88 -0.80 11.51
N PHE A 42 -2.07 -0.81 10.47
CA PHE A 42 -2.52 -0.95 9.09
C PHE A 42 -1.47 -1.67 8.23
N SER A 43 -1.89 -2.16 7.06
CA SER A 43 -0.97 -2.60 6.00
C SER A 43 -0.98 -1.64 4.83
N VAL A 44 0.04 -1.72 3.98
CA VAL A 44 0.16 -0.93 2.76
C VAL A 44 0.24 -1.87 1.56
N CYS A 45 -0.61 -1.63 0.57
CA CYS A 45 -0.57 -2.26 -0.74
C CYS A 45 -0.22 -1.23 -1.80
N VAL A 46 0.90 -1.42 -2.50
CA VAL A 46 1.23 -0.62 -3.68
C VAL A 46 0.71 -1.34 -4.92
N ALA A 47 -0.24 -0.71 -5.62
CA ALA A 47 -0.77 -1.18 -6.90
C ALA A 47 -0.04 -0.43 -8.02
N ASP A 48 0.82 -1.13 -8.73
CA ASP A 48 1.74 -0.57 -9.71
C ASP A 48 1.31 -0.94 -11.13
N ASP A 49 0.97 0.06 -11.93
CA ASP A 49 0.42 -0.06 -13.27
C ASP A 49 1.50 -0.11 -14.35
N GLY A 50 2.52 -0.96 -14.16
CA GLY A 50 3.55 -1.19 -15.17
C GLY A 50 4.76 -0.27 -15.03
N SER A 51 5.12 0.16 -13.81
CA SER A 51 6.36 0.92 -13.62
C SER A 51 7.61 0.09 -13.91
N GLY A 52 8.67 0.80 -14.32
CA GLY A 52 10.00 0.23 -14.54
C GLY A 52 10.87 0.13 -13.29
N GLU A 53 12.09 -0.37 -13.48
CA GLU A 53 13.09 -0.71 -12.45
C GLU A 53 13.25 0.31 -11.30
N PRO A 54 13.25 1.64 -11.53
CA PRO A 54 13.40 2.60 -10.43
C PRO A 54 12.33 2.48 -9.34
N THR A 55 11.09 2.14 -9.72
CA THR A 55 9.97 1.96 -8.78
C THR A 55 10.13 0.65 -8.00
N HIS A 56 10.56 -0.43 -8.67
CA HIS A 56 10.83 -1.73 -8.04
C HIS A 56 11.97 -1.63 -7.03
N ALA A 57 13.11 -1.04 -7.42
CA ALA A 57 14.25 -0.84 -6.54
C ALA A 57 13.90 0.04 -5.31
N LEU A 58 13.06 1.05 -5.52
CA LEU A 58 12.53 1.86 -4.42
C LEU A 58 11.72 1.00 -3.44
N LEU A 59 10.77 0.20 -3.94
CA LEU A 59 9.91 -0.65 -3.10
C LEU A 59 10.71 -1.71 -2.33
N GLU A 60 11.71 -2.31 -2.96
CA GLU A 60 12.67 -3.21 -2.31
C GLU A 60 13.38 -2.52 -1.14
N SER A 61 13.84 -1.28 -1.33
CA SER A 61 14.48 -0.50 -0.26
C SER A 61 13.51 -0.19 0.89
N TRP A 62 12.21 -0.07 0.60
CA TRP A 62 11.18 0.27 1.59
C TRP A 62 10.66 -0.92 2.37
N SER A 63 10.75 -2.14 1.82
CA SER A 63 10.26 -3.39 2.46
C SER A 63 10.67 -3.53 3.93
N ARG A 64 11.91 -3.16 4.26
CA ARG A 64 12.44 -3.17 5.64
C ARG A 64 12.23 -1.87 6.39
N ARG A 65 12.27 -0.73 5.68
CA ARG A 65 12.17 0.62 6.28
C ARG A 65 10.78 0.94 6.81
N LEU A 66 9.74 0.32 6.24
CA LEU A 66 8.35 0.54 6.63
C LEU A 66 7.93 -0.27 7.87
N SER A 67 8.76 -1.23 8.32
CA SER A 67 8.48 -2.03 9.51
C SER A 67 8.20 -1.15 10.74
N PRO A 68 7.16 -1.44 11.54
CA PRO A 68 6.36 -2.67 11.57
C PRO A 68 5.16 -2.72 10.62
N ILE A 69 4.91 -1.67 9.83
CA ILE A 69 3.78 -1.61 8.89
C ILE A 69 4.06 -2.57 7.71
N PRO A 70 3.23 -3.61 7.49
CA PRO A 70 3.44 -4.54 6.38
C PRO A 70 3.29 -3.85 5.02
N LEU A 71 4.28 -4.04 4.14
CA LEU A 71 4.26 -3.56 2.76
C LEU A 71 4.12 -4.74 1.79
N ARG A 72 3.17 -4.66 0.87
CA ARG A 72 3.08 -5.55 -0.29
C ARG A 72 2.97 -4.75 -1.58
N HIS A 73 3.45 -5.32 -2.68
CA HIS A 73 3.43 -4.74 -4.01
C HIS A 73 2.72 -5.68 -4.97
N ILE A 74 1.74 -5.16 -5.71
CA ILE A 74 1.11 -5.82 -6.84
C ILE A 74 1.52 -5.03 -8.08
N TRP A 75 2.16 -5.72 -9.02
CA TRP A 75 2.50 -5.16 -10.33
C TRP A 75 1.62 -5.78 -11.40
N GLN A 76 1.12 -4.94 -12.31
CA GLN A 76 0.45 -5.36 -13.53
C GLN A 76 1.14 -4.71 -14.74
N PRO A 77 1.19 -5.37 -15.92
CA PRO A 77 1.70 -4.76 -17.13
C PRO A 77 0.91 -3.50 -17.51
N ASP A 78 1.60 -2.46 -17.98
CA ASP A 78 0.98 -1.32 -18.65
C ASP A 78 0.58 -1.73 -20.07
N ASP A 79 -0.68 -2.12 -20.25
CA ASP A 79 -1.26 -2.49 -21.55
C ASP A 79 -1.73 -1.26 -22.37
N GLY A 80 -1.34 -0.04 -21.96
CA GLY A 80 -1.69 1.20 -22.63
C GLY A 80 -3.15 1.63 -22.43
N PHE A 81 -3.38 2.93 -22.46
CA PHE A 81 -4.71 3.53 -22.34
C PHE A 81 -5.58 3.18 -23.56
N ARG A 82 -6.47 2.18 -23.44
CA ARG A 82 -7.49 1.86 -24.47
C ARG A 82 -8.63 2.90 -24.54
N LYS A 83 -8.30 4.18 -24.73
CA LYS A 83 -9.25 5.16 -25.30
C LYS A 83 -8.77 5.56 -26.68
N THR A 84 -9.07 4.75 -27.68
CA THR A 84 -9.40 5.11 -29.07
C THR A 84 -9.56 3.81 -29.85
N LEU A 85 -10.80 3.41 -30.12
CA LEU A 85 -11.13 2.78 -31.38
C LEU A 85 -11.81 3.89 -32.19
N SER A 86 -11.09 4.43 -33.17
CA SER A 86 -11.66 5.17 -34.29
C SER A 86 -12.24 4.18 -35.30
#